data_AF-A0A9P4PVX8-F1
#
_entry.id   AF-A0A9P4PVX8-F1
#
_cell.length_a   1.000
_cell.length_b   1.000
_cell.length_c   1.000
_cell.angle_alpha   90.00
_cell.angle_beta   90.00
_cell.angle_gamma   90.00
#
_symmetry.space_group_name_H-M   'P 1'
#
loop_
_entity.id
_entity.type
_entity.pdbx_description
1 polymer ?
#
loop_
_entity_poly.entity_id
_entity_poly.type
_entity_poly.pdbx_seq_one_letter_code
_entity_poly.pdbx_strand_id
1 'polypeptide(L)'
;MEKEANIQEAIASHLRGDYSSIRAATTAFSISYSTVRHRLAGRKSRSTANETNQNLTKNEEHILVKWLISLTKSSFPTLLALTLEIAREIRQNRVQLLA
;
A
#
# COMPACT_ATOMS: atom_id res chain seq x y z
N MET A 1 1.04 6.46 -15.04
CA MET A 1 0.41 5.73 -13.93
C MET A 1 0.03 6.73 -12.85
N GLU A 2 -1.26 6.82 -12.50
CA GLU A 2 -1.70 7.62 -11.37
C GLU A 2 -1.17 6.97 -10.07
N LYS A 3 -0.33 7.67 -9.31
CA LYS A 3 0.16 7.16 -8.02
C LYS A 3 -0.99 7.20 -7.02
N GLU A 4 -1.20 6.11 -6.27
CA GLU A 4 -2.25 6.04 -5.23
C GLU A 4 -2.19 7.25 -4.27
N ALA A 5 -0.98 7.70 -3.94
CA ALA A 5 -0.76 8.89 -3.12
C ALA A 5 -1.44 10.15 -3.68
N ASN A 6 -1.36 10.38 -5.01
CA ASN A 6 -1.98 11.53 -5.65
C ASN A 6 -3.52 11.44 -5.59
N ILE A 7 -4.07 10.23 -5.76
CA ILE A 7 -5.52 10.00 -5.67
C ILE A 7 -6.02 10.31 -4.26
N GLN A 8 -5.29 9.84 -3.24
CA GLN A 8 -5.64 10.10 -1.84
C GLN A 8 -5.52 11.60 -1.51
N GLU A 9 -4.50 12.29 -1.98
CA GLU A 9 -4.36 13.73 -1.77
C GLU A 9 -5.45 14.54 -2.48
N ALA A 10 -5.84 14.16 -3.70
CA ALA A 10 -6.95 14.79 -4.40
C ALA A 10 -8.30 14.60 -3.68
N ILE A 11 -8.53 13.42 -3.09
CA ILE A 11 -9.71 13.17 -2.26
C ILE A 11 -9.64 14.00 -0.97
N ALA A 12 -8.50 13.98 -0.29
CA ALA A 12 -8.30 14.70 0.98
C ALA A 12 -8.49 16.22 0.80
N SER A 13 -7.87 16.82 -0.21
CA SER A 13 -8.02 18.24 -0.53
C SER A 13 -9.46 18.63 -0.87
N HIS A 14 -10.20 17.79 -1.61
CA HIS A 14 -11.62 18.02 -1.84
C HIS A 14 -12.44 17.95 -0.54
N LEU A 15 -12.18 16.97 0.32
CA LEU A 15 -12.87 16.82 1.61
C LEU A 15 -12.52 17.93 2.61
N ARG A 16 -11.29 18.48 2.55
CA ARG A 16 -10.86 19.65 3.34
C ARG A 16 -11.53 20.95 2.87
N GLY A 17 -12.11 20.98 1.68
CA GLY A 17 -12.70 22.18 1.07
C GLY A 17 -11.72 23.02 0.26
N ASP A 18 -10.49 22.55 0.02
CA ASP A 18 -9.47 23.24 -0.78
C ASP A 18 -9.94 23.44 -2.24
N TYR A 19 -10.84 22.57 -2.70
CA TYR A 19 -11.46 22.62 -4.02
C TYR A 19 -12.98 22.54 -3.94
N SER A 20 -13.66 23.50 -4.57
CA SER A 20 -15.12 23.61 -4.62
C SER A 20 -15.82 22.43 -5.31
N SER A 21 -15.09 21.64 -6.10
CA SER A 21 -15.63 20.47 -6.79
C SER A 21 -14.59 19.37 -6.97
N ILE A 22 -15.08 18.13 -7.09
CA ILE A 22 -14.26 16.97 -7.46
C ILE A 22 -13.51 17.25 -8.78
N ARG A 23 -14.15 17.93 -9.75
CA ARG A 23 -13.55 18.28 -11.03
C ARG A 23 -12.33 19.19 -10.85
N ALA A 24 -12.44 20.23 -10.03
CA ALA A 24 -11.33 21.14 -9.74
C ALA A 24 -10.14 20.42 -9.11
N ALA A 25 -10.38 19.55 -8.13
CA ALA A 25 -9.33 18.70 -7.55
C ALA A 25 -8.70 17.78 -8.59
N THR A 26 -9.51 17.08 -9.40
CA THR A 26 -9.01 16.14 -10.42
C THR A 26 -8.16 16.83 -11.49
N THR A 27 -8.51 18.06 -11.87
CA THR A 27 -7.72 18.88 -12.80
C THR A 27 -6.39 19.30 -12.17
N ALA A 28 -6.40 19.74 -10.91
CA ALA A 28 -5.19 20.16 -10.20
C ALA A 28 -4.17 19.00 -10.05
N PHE A 29 -4.65 17.79 -9.76
CA PHE A 29 -3.78 16.62 -9.57
C PHE A 29 -3.56 15.78 -10.85
N SER A 30 -4.14 16.17 -11.99
CA SER A 30 -4.11 15.41 -13.25
C SER A 30 -4.59 13.95 -13.10
N ILE A 31 -5.74 13.76 -12.45
CA ILE A 31 -6.35 12.45 -12.16
C ILE A 31 -7.68 12.32 -12.87
N SER A 32 -8.06 11.11 -13.28
CA SER A 32 -9.40 10.87 -13.81
C SER A 32 -10.50 11.15 -12.78
N TYR A 33 -11.51 11.91 -13.20
CA TYR A 33 -12.72 12.17 -12.43
C TYR A 33 -13.44 10.89 -12.00
N SER A 34 -13.53 9.90 -12.90
CA SER A 34 -14.22 8.64 -12.60
C SER A 34 -13.51 7.88 -11.47
N THR A 35 -12.17 7.92 -11.44
CA THR A 35 -11.37 7.32 -10.37
C THR A 35 -11.74 7.92 -9.03
N VAL A 36 -11.67 9.25 -8.88
CA VAL A 36 -11.95 9.95 -7.62
C VAL A 36 -13.41 9.74 -7.18
N ARG A 37 -14.36 9.83 -8.12
CA ARG A 37 -15.78 9.57 -7.84
C ARG A 37 -16.01 8.14 -7.31
N HIS A 38 -15.40 7.13 -7.92
CA HIS A 38 -15.52 5.75 -7.44
C HIS A 38 -14.89 5.56 -6.06
N ARG A 39 -13.77 6.23 -5.77
CA ARG A 39 -13.15 6.18 -4.45
C ARG A 39 -14.03 6.82 -3.38
N LEU A 40 -14.62 7.98 -3.65
CA LEU A 40 -15.59 8.63 -2.75
C LEU A 40 -16.83 7.76 -2.50
N ALA A 41 -17.24 6.97 -3.49
CA ALA A 41 -18.32 5.99 -3.34
C ALA A 41 -17.91 4.72 -2.55
N GLY A 42 -16.71 4.68 -1.96
CA GLY A 42 -16.24 3.58 -1.11
C GLY A 42 -15.44 2.49 -1.84
N ARG A 43 -15.12 2.66 -3.13
CA ARG A 43 -14.26 1.68 -3.83
C ARG A 43 -12.84 1.74 -3.26
N LYS A 44 -12.37 0.63 -2.70
CA LYS A 44 -10.99 0.48 -2.22
C LYS A 44 -9.98 0.45 -3.38
N SER A 45 -8.72 0.77 -3.08
CA SER A 45 -7.63 0.57 -4.05
C SER A 45 -7.44 -0.91 -4.33
N ARG A 46 -6.85 -1.26 -5.46
CA ARG A 46 -6.53 -2.67 -5.76
C ARG A 46 -5.59 -3.27 -4.70
N SER A 47 -4.66 -2.46 -4.18
CA SER A 47 -3.76 -2.89 -3.11
C SER A 47 -4.50 -3.16 -1.80
N THR A 48 -5.32 -2.20 -1.35
CA THR A 48 -6.09 -2.32 -0.09
C THR A 48 -7.21 -3.35 -0.15
N ALA A 49 -7.84 -3.54 -1.31
CA ALA A 49 -8.86 -4.56 -1.50
C ALA A 49 -8.30 -5.99 -1.35
N ASN A 50 -7.02 -6.18 -1.64
CA ASN A 50 -6.36 -7.48 -1.53
C ASN A 50 -5.67 -7.71 -0.17
N GLU A 51 -5.59 -6.71 0.70
CA GLU A 51 -4.92 -6.84 2.02
C GLU A 51 -5.50 -7.99 2.86
N THR A 52 -6.81 -8.22 2.82
CA THR A 52 -7.46 -9.32 3.55
C THR A 52 -7.11 -10.71 3.03
N ASN A 53 -6.64 -10.81 1.78
CA ASN A 53 -6.24 -12.07 1.15
C ASN A 53 -4.72 -12.30 1.23
N GLN A 54 -3.95 -11.32 1.73
CA GLN A 54 -2.51 -11.46 1.90
C GLN A 54 -2.17 -12.22 3.19
N ASN A 55 -1.14 -13.06 3.12
CA ASN A 55 -0.68 -13.86 4.26
C ASN A 55 0.13 -13.03 5.27
N LEU A 56 0.82 -12.00 4.76
CA LEU A 56 1.51 -10.97 5.52
C LEU A 56 0.74 -9.66 5.41
N THR A 57 0.73 -8.91 6.50
CA THR A 57 0.26 -7.52 6.52
C THR A 57 1.28 -6.62 5.81
N LYS A 58 0.82 -5.47 5.33
CA LYS A 58 1.68 -4.48 4.68
C LYS A 58 2.90 -4.06 5.51
N ASN A 59 2.74 -3.97 6.84
CA ASN A 59 3.85 -3.65 7.74
C ASN A 59 4.88 -4.78 7.80
N GLU A 60 4.42 -6.03 7.86
CA GLU A 60 5.29 -7.21 7.86
C GLU A 60 6.05 -7.34 6.52
N GLU A 61 5.37 -7.12 5.39
CA GLU A 61 6.02 -7.08 4.07
C GLU A 61 7.08 -5.96 4.01
N HIS A 62 6.80 -4.80 4.58
CA HIS A 62 7.76 -3.69 4.63
C HIS A 62 9.01 -4.01 5.45
N ILE A 63 8.85 -4.73 6.56
CA ILE A 63 9.98 -5.22 7.38
C ILE A 63 10.80 -6.23 6.56
N LEU A 64 10.14 -7.19 5.91
CA LEU A 64 10.79 -8.20 5.07
C LEU A 64 11.59 -7.56 3.93
N VAL A 65 11.02 -6.58 3.23
CA VAL A 65 11.69 -5.85 2.15
C VAL A 65 12.90 -5.07 2.67
N LYS A 66 12.77 -4.35 3.79
CA LYS A 66 13.89 -3.64 4.40
C LYS A 66 15.04 -4.58 4.74
N TRP A 67 14.73 -5.73 5.31
CA TRP A 67 15.73 -6.74 5.66
C TRP A 67 16.40 -7.33 4.40
N LEU A 68 15.63 -7.63 3.36
CA LEU A 68 16.15 -8.12 2.07
C LEU A 68 17.10 -7.11 1.41
N ILE A 69 16.74 -5.82 1.43
CA ILE A 69 17.60 -4.74 0.93
C ILE A 69 18.91 -4.66 1.73
N SER A 70 18.84 -4.79 3.06
CA SER A 70 20.04 -4.81 3.90
C SER A 70 20.95 -6.00 3.57
N LEU A 71 20.38 -7.19 3.35
CA LEU A 71 21.15 -8.38 2.97
C LEU A 71 21.81 -8.27 1.60
N THR A 72 21.06 -7.80 0.60
CA THR A 72 21.58 -7.63 -0.77
C THR A 72 22.70 -6.58 -0.82
N LYS A 73 22.62 -5.53 0.01
CA LYS A 73 23.72 -4.57 0.19
C LYS A 73 24.98 -5.22 0.78
N SER A 74 24.82 -6.24 1.61
CA SER A 74 25.94 -7.02 2.17
C SER A 74 26.51 -8.05 1.18
N SER A 75 26.18 -7.95 -0.12
CA SER A 75 26.62 -8.87 -1.18
C SER A 75 26.21 -10.33 -0.98
N PHE A 76 25.21 -10.58 -0.11
CA PHE A 76 24.60 -11.90 0.01
C PHE A 76 23.49 -12.02 -1.05
N PRO A 77 23.62 -12.94 -2.02
CA PRO A 77 22.54 -13.25 -2.93
C PRO A 77 21.36 -13.78 -2.10
N THR A 78 20.24 -13.09 -2.14
CA THR A 78 19.06 -13.52 -1.39
C THR A 78 18.44 -14.72 -2.08
N LEU A 79 18.56 -15.89 -1.44
CA LEU A 79 17.94 -17.13 -1.88
C LEU A 79 16.43 -17.05 -1.61
N LEU A 80 15.61 -17.35 -2.62
CA LEU A 80 14.14 -17.39 -2.50
C LEU A 80 13.66 -18.19 -1.28
N ALA A 81 14.35 -19.28 -0.96
CA ALA A 81 14.05 -20.13 0.19
C ALA A 81 14.15 -19.37 1.53
N LEU A 82 15.20 -18.57 1.72
CA LEU A 82 15.42 -17.80 2.95
C LEU A 82 14.36 -16.71 3.12
N THR A 83 13.99 -16.04 2.03
CA THR A 83 12.91 -15.04 2.04
C THR A 83 11.58 -15.66 2.45
N LEU A 84 11.27 -16.87 1.95
CA LEU A 84 10.05 -17.59 2.32
C LEU A 84 10.07 -18.05 3.78
N GLU A 85 11.22 -18.51 4.27
CA GLU A 85 11.38 -18.92 5.67
C GLU A 85 11.12 -17.75 6.62
N ILE A 86 11.72 -16.59 6.34
CA ILE A 86 11.56 -15.40 7.18
C ILE A 86 10.14 -14.83 7.09
N ALA A 87 9.52 -14.87 5.91
CA ALA A 87 8.11 -14.53 5.77
C ALA A 87 7.23 -15.42 6.67
N ARG A 88 7.50 -16.74 6.74
CA ARG A 88 6.77 -17.64 7.64
C ARG A 88 7.01 -17.30 9.10
N GLU A 89 8.26 -17.06 9.47
CA GLU A 89 8.68 -16.73 10.83
C GLU A 89 7.98 -15.45 11.34
N ILE A 90 7.98 -14.38 10.52
CA ILE A 90 7.26 -13.14 10.82
C ILE A 90 5.78 -13.42 11.09
N ARG A 91 5.15 -14.24 10.24
CA ARG A 91 3.73 -14.59 10.40
C ARG A 91 3.47 -15.40 11.68
N GLN A 92 4.32 -16.37 11.99
CA GLN A 92 4.17 -17.21 13.18
C GLN A 92 4.30 -16.39 14.46
N ASN A 93 5.27 -15.49 14.53
CA ASN A 93 5.45 -14.58 15.66
C ASN A 93 4.19 -13.72 15.89
N ARG A 94 3.56 -13.20 14.83
CA ARG A 94 2.28 -12.48 14.97
C ARG A 94 1.17 -13.37 15.54
N VAL A 95 1.04 -14.60 15.07
CA VAL A 95 0.01 -15.54 15.56
C VAL A 95 0.23 -15.86 17.04
N GLN A 96 1.47 -16.06 17.46
CA GLN A 96 1.81 -16.33 18.87
C GLN A 96 1.53 -15.13 19.79
N LEU A 97 1.78 -13.89 19.33
CA LEU A 97 1.49 -12.69 20.11
C LEU A 97 -0.01 -12.37 20.25
N LEU A 98 -0.85 -13.00 19.44
CA LEU A 98 -2.31 -12.83 19.44
C LEU A 98 -3.06 -14.03 20.07
N ALA A 99 -2.32 -15.06 20.49
CA ALA A 99 -2.85 -16.27 21.14
C ALA A 99 -2.77 -16.14 22.67
#